data_AF-A0A2N6IID7-F1
#
_entry.id   AF-A0A2N6IID7-F1
#
_cell.length_a   1.000
_cell.length_b   1.000
_cell.length_c   1.000
_cell.angle_alpha   90.00
_cell.angle_beta   90.00
_cell.angle_gamma   90.00
#
_symmetry.space_group_name_H-M   'P 1'
#
loop_
_entity.id
_entity.type
_entity.pdbx_description
1 polymer ?
#
loop_
_entity_poly.entity_id
_entity_poly.type
_entity_poly.pdbx_seq_one_letter_code
_entity_poly.pdbx_strand_id
1 'polypeptide(L)'
;MNAVTEAESNAIATLPPAARAALALSSTKTETALRELIKASASIVTVTNKAGREECHTAYMKLKNSRVAVGHTAADATEDAKKFTAAVKTEAARLVEIISAEETRLQLLRDGFDAIEEKRKADELAAEMDRIAAIASALQGIRERGTDAAFIDKTAAATQASIDNLEAMQITDTIYQERLAEAVELKAATLAQMLDILAVRVAAEAAEAQRLADIAAADKLRAEQAEENARVAAKNQRIAAENEAAAQKLADQQAALDLAARQQREQAEAAAKAEEVRRAEVARLEQVERNRAAAEAQAKIDAELAKLAVARQALADEQAAAEQRKADALAVEQMAARVVADHVEALIIDQEFDDHAAAEAVRVVEVAPAPAAVTSVPTDLADAADEIYDDVSYLRDLANNSKLDVLTMISALELIDFAAARAALAAEPA
;
A
#
# COMPACT_ATOMS: atom_id res chain seq x y z
N MET A 1 -108.61 49.39 -77.20
CA MET A 1 -108.19 49.53 -75.78
C MET A 1 -107.06 50.53 -75.77
N ASN A 2 -107.17 51.62 -75.02
CA ASN A 2 -106.16 52.69 -75.06
C ASN A 2 -104.94 52.29 -74.23
N ALA A 3 -103.76 52.64 -74.71
CA ALA A 3 -102.58 52.72 -73.84
C ALA A 3 -102.79 53.89 -72.88
N VAL A 4 -103.02 53.60 -71.60
CA VAL A 4 -102.71 54.55 -70.53
C VAL A 4 -101.20 54.73 -70.57
N THR A 5 -100.73 55.96 -70.66
CA THR A 5 -99.30 56.21 -70.85
C THR A 5 -98.53 55.89 -69.57
N GLU A 6 -97.26 55.49 -69.70
CA GLU A 6 -96.41 55.16 -68.53
C GLU A 6 -96.25 56.34 -67.56
N ALA A 7 -96.41 57.58 -68.07
CA ALA A 7 -96.46 58.79 -67.24
C ALA A 7 -97.70 58.83 -66.33
N GLU A 8 -98.87 58.42 -66.83
CA GLU A 8 -100.14 58.44 -66.07
C GLU A 8 -100.20 57.34 -65.01
N SER A 9 -99.69 56.14 -65.32
CA SER A 9 -99.63 55.05 -64.33
C SER A 9 -98.64 55.37 -63.20
N ASN A 10 -97.48 55.95 -63.53
CA ASN A 10 -96.48 56.39 -62.56
C ASN A 10 -96.98 57.58 -61.69
N ALA A 11 -97.77 58.49 -62.28
CA ALA A 11 -98.45 59.55 -61.53
C ALA A 11 -99.42 59.00 -60.47
N ILE A 12 -100.13 57.89 -60.74
CA ILE A 12 -101.00 57.23 -59.74
C ILE A 12 -100.16 56.50 -58.66
N ALA A 13 -99.05 55.88 -59.04
CA ALA A 13 -98.19 55.16 -58.11
C ALA A 13 -97.60 56.06 -57.01
N THR A 14 -97.21 57.29 -57.37
CA THR A 14 -96.59 58.29 -56.48
C THR A 14 -97.56 59.01 -55.54
N LEU A 15 -98.87 58.88 -55.73
CA LEU A 15 -99.87 59.48 -54.84
C LEU A 15 -99.86 58.87 -53.42
N PRO A 16 -100.01 59.69 -52.35
CA PRO A 16 -100.20 59.19 -50.99
C PRO A 16 -101.40 58.23 -50.87
N PRO A 17 -101.38 57.25 -49.95
CA PRO A 17 -102.44 56.24 -49.85
C PRO A 17 -103.87 56.79 -49.77
N ALA A 18 -104.08 57.89 -49.05
CA ALA A 18 -105.39 58.56 -48.95
C ALA A 18 -105.85 59.16 -50.29
N ALA A 19 -104.93 59.72 -51.09
CA ALA A 19 -105.23 60.27 -52.41
C ALA A 19 -105.56 59.15 -53.42
N ARG A 20 -104.84 58.01 -53.36
CA ARG A 20 -105.16 56.82 -54.16
C ARG A 20 -106.53 56.24 -53.81
N ALA A 21 -106.88 56.18 -52.52
CA ALA A 21 -108.21 55.75 -52.08
C ALA A 21 -109.33 56.71 -52.56
N ALA A 22 -109.09 58.02 -52.51
CA ALA A 22 -110.05 59.02 -53.00
C ALA A 22 -110.25 58.95 -54.52
N LEU A 23 -109.19 58.65 -55.28
CA LEU A 23 -109.25 58.41 -56.73
C LEU A 23 -110.02 57.12 -57.06
N ALA A 24 -109.70 56.01 -56.39
CA ALA A 24 -110.33 54.70 -56.61
C ALA A 24 -111.85 54.73 -56.33
N LEU A 25 -112.29 55.45 -55.29
CA LEU A 25 -113.71 55.64 -54.96
C LEU A 25 -114.37 56.78 -55.76
N SER A 26 -113.61 57.51 -56.59
CA SER A 26 -114.04 58.74 -57.27
C SER A 26 -114.71 59.75 -56.32
N SER A 27 -114.19 59.88 -55.10
CA SER A 27 -114.95 60.28 -53.90
C SER A 27 -115.81 61.53 -54.09
N THR A 28 -115.27 62.61 -54.66
CA THR A 28 -116.02 63.87 -54.86
C THR A 28 -117.22 63.71 -55.79
N LYS A 29 -117.09 62.92 -56.87
CA LYS A 29 -118.19 62.63 -57.81
C LYS A 29 -119.24 61.73 -57.14
N THR A 30 -118.79 60.71 -56.42
CA THR A 30 -119.62 59.76 -55.68
C THR A 30 -120.40 60.47 -54.57
N GLU A 31 -119.76 61.36 -53.81
CA GLU A 31 -120.35 62.18 -52.75
C GLU A 31 -121.45 63.12 -53.29
N THR A 32 -121.21 63.81 -54.41
CA THR A 32 -122.23 64.64 -55.06
C THR A 32 -123.44 63.81 -55.50
N ALA A 33 -123.23 62.69 -56.20
CA ALA A 33 -124.33 61.82 -56.64
C ALA A 33 -125.14 61.22 -55.47
N LEU A 34 -124.47 60.85 -54.37
CA LEU A 34 -125.14 60.39 -53.14
C LEU A 34 -125.97 61.51 -52.50
N ARG A 35 -125.47 62.75 -52.43
CA ARG A 35 -126.24 63.90 -51.94
C ARG A 35 -127.45 64.21 -52.82
N GLU A 36 -127.34 64.08 -54.13
CA GLU A 36 -128.46 64.24 -55.06
C GLU A 36 -129.55 63.18 -54.86
N LEU A 37 -129.17 61.90 -54.69
CA LEU A 37 -130.11 60.82 -54.38
C LEU A 37 -130.82 61.03 -53.03
N ILE A 38 -130.10 61.49 -52.00
CA ILE A 38 -130.71 61.84 -50.70
C ILE A 38 -131.71 62.99 -50.88
N LYS A 39 -131.30 64.08 -51.55
CA LYS A 39 -132.16 65.24 -51.82
C LYS A 39 -133.41 64.87 -52.60
N ALA A 40 -133.30 63.99 -53.60
CA ALA A 40 -134.43 63.50 -54.38
C ALA A 40 -135.43 62.63 -53.58
N SER A 41 -135.01 62.09 -52.42
CA SER A 41 -135.89 61.34 -51.50
C SER A 41 -136.47 62.18 -50.36
N ALA A 42 -136.00 63.42 -50.16
CA ALA A 42 -136.27 64.21 -48.95
C ALA A 42 -137.74 64.66 -48.78
N SER A 43 -138.54 64.65 -49.84
CA SER A 43 -139.98 64.92 -49.79
C SER A 43 -140.83 63.74 -49.32
N ILE A 44 -140.27 62.52 -49.23
CA ILE A 44 -140.99 61.29 -48.90
C ILE A 44 -141.11 61.15 -47.37
N VAL A 45 -141.97 61.99 -46.77
CA VAL A 45 -142.14 62.06 -45.30
C VAL A 45 -143.19 61.06 -44.79
N THR A 46 -144.26 60.80 -45.55
CA THR A 46 -145.31 59.82 -45.20
C THR A 46 -145.79 59.06 -46.44
N VAL A 47 -146.31 57.85 -46.24
CA VAL A 47 -146.86 57.00 -47.30
C VAL A 47 -148.35 56.78 -47.05
N THR A 48 -149.20 57.49 -47.79
CA THR A 48 -150.67 57.48 -47.62
C THR A 48 -151.40 56.66 -48.68
N ASN A 49 -150.72 56.25 -49.75
CA ASN A 49 -151.32 55.51 -50.87
C ASN A 49 -150.30 54.60 -51.58
N LYS A 50 -150.78 53.78 -52.53
CA LYS A 50 -149.96 52.80 -53.28
C LYS A 50 -148.86 53.44 -54.14
N ALA A 51 -149.06 54.65 -54.68
CA ALA A 51 -148.06 55.33 -55.50
C ALA A 51 -146.87 55.80 -54.65
N GLY A 52 -147.14 56.47 -53.52
CA GLY A 52 -146.10 56.89 -52.57
C GLY A 52 -145.31 55.72 -51.97
N ARG A 53 -145.94 54.54 -51.84
CA ARG A 53 -145.23 53.29 -51.45
C ARG A 53 -144.18 52.90 -52.48
N GLU A 54 -144.50 53.03 -53.77
CA GLU A 54 -143.60 52.61 -54.86
C GLU A 54 -142.52 53.65 -55.15
N GLU A 55 -142.84 54.93 -54.98
CA GLU A 55 -141.86 56.03 -54.97
C GLU A 55 -140.82 55.82 -53.84
N CYS A 56 -141.30 55.58 -52.62
CA CYS A 56 -140.45 55.25 -51.46
C CYS A 56 -139.59 54.00 -51.71
N HIS A 57 -140.19 52.93 -52.27
CA HIS A 57 -139.46 51.70 -52.62
C HIS A 57 -138.36 51.95 -53.67
N THR A 58 -138.67 52.76 -54.70
CA THR A 58 -137.73 53.13 -55.75
C THR A 58 -136.57 53.98 -55.21
N ALA A 59 -136.85 54.96 -54.35
CA ALA A 59 -135.85 55.79 -53.69
C ALA A 59 -134.94 54.93 -52.78
N TYR A 60 -135.53 54.06 -51.96
CA TYR A 60 -134.81 53.11 -51.12
C TYR A 60 -133.89 52.20 -51.94
N MET A 61 -134.36 51.62 -53.05
CA MET A 61 -133.54 50.74 -53.88
C MET A 61 -132.40 51.48 -54.59
N LYS A 62 -132.61 52.73 -55.04
CA LYS A 62 -131.51 53.57 -55.56
C LYS A 62 -130.43 53.78 -54.51
N LEU A 63 -130.79 54.23 -53.30
CA LEU A 63 -129.86 54.45 -52.19
C LEU A 63 -129.15 53.15 -51.76
N LYS A 64 -129.89 52.03 -51.66
CA LYS A 64 -129.35 50.71 -51.32
C LYS A 64 -128.32 50.25 -52.37
N ASN A 65 -128.62 50.38 -53.65
CA ASN A 65 -127.75 49.95 -54.73
C ASN A 65 -126.48 50.81 -54.79
N SER A 66 -126.59 52.14 -54.65
CA SER A 66 -125.41 53.02 -54.55
C SER A 66 -124.52 52.68 -53.34
N ARG A 67 -125.11 52.37 -52.18
CA ARG A 67 -124.36 51.90 -51.00
C ARG A 67 -123.61 50.58 -51.27
N VAL A 68 -124.25 49.63 -51.95
CA VAL A 68 -123.62 48.35 -52.32
C VAL A 68 -122.49 48.55 -53.33
N ALA A 69 -122.68 49.43 -54.33
CA ALA A 69 -121.65 49.74 -55.32
C ALA A 69 -120.39 50.32 -54.67
N VAL A 70 -120.52 51.30 -53.76
CA VAL A 70 -119.39 51.86 -53.01
C VAL A 70 -118.67 50.78 -52.17
N GLY A 71 -119.42 49.86 -51.56
CA GLY A 71 -118.86 48.73 -50.83
C GLY A 71 -118.07 47.75 -51.72
N HIS A 72 -118.55 47.49 -52.94
CA HIS A 72 -117.87 46.66 -53.92
C HIS A 72 -116.56 47.32 -54.38
N THR A 73 -116.59 48.58 -54.82
CA THR A 73 -115.39 49.31 -55.27
C THR A 73 -114.34 49.43 -54.16
N ALA A 74 -114.75 49.59 -52.89
CA ALA A 74 -113.84 49.56 -51.75
C ALA A 74 -113.19 48.18 -51.53
N ALA A 75 -113.93 47.08 -51.74
CA ALA A 75 -113.40 45.73 -51.68
C ALA A 75 -112.41 45.46 -52.83
N ASP A 76 -112.77 45.83 -54.06
CA ASP A 76 -111.96 45.62 -55.26
C ASP A 76 -110.60 46.34 -55.15
N ALA A 77 -110.61 47.61 -54.75
CA ALA A 77 -109.39 48.40 -54.51
C ALA A 77 -108.54 47.82 -53.35
N THR A 78 -109.16 47.17 -52.38
CA THR A 78 -108.46 46.47 -51.28
C THR A 78 -107.85 45.15 -51.74
N GLU A 79 -108.50 44.44 -52.67
CA GLU A 79 -107.97 43.20 -53.26
C GLU A 79 -106.80 43.49 -54.21
N ASP A 80 -106.91 44.53 -55.03
CA ASP A 80 -105.83 45.00 -55.90
C ASP A 80 -104.58 45.41 -55.09
N ALA A 81 -104.75 46.21 -54.04
CA ALA A 81 -103.65 46.60 -53.15
C ALA A 81 -102.95 45.38 -52.49
N LYS A 82 -103.68 44.30 -52.19
CA LYS A 82 -103.09 43.03 -51.70
C LYS A 82 -102.31 42.32 -52.80
N LYS A 83 -102.86 42.24 -54.02
CA LYS A 83 -102.18 41.64 -55.20
C LYS A 83 -100.89 42.38 -55.53
N PHE A 84 -100.92 43.71 -55.55
CA PHE A 84 -99.73 44.55 -55.73
C PHE A 84 -98.66 44.28 -54.65
N THR A 85 -99.06 44.28 -53.37
CA THR A 85 -98.12 44.03 -52.25
C THR A 85 -97.49 42.63 -52.34
N ALA A 86 -98.26 41.62 -52.75
CA ALA A 86 -97.75 40.26 -52.98
C ALA A 86 -96.78 40.22 -54.17
N ALA A 87 -97.10 40.86 -55.29
CA ALA A 87 -96.24 40.93 -56.48
C ALA A 87 -94.91 41.63 -56.17
N VAL A 88 -94.93 42.75 -55.44
CA VAL A 88 -93.72 43.45 -54.97
C VAL A 88 -92.86 42.54 -54.10
N LYS A 89 -93.45 41.75 -53.20
CA LYS A 89 -92.70 40.79 -52.39
C LYS A 89 -92.04 39.68 -53.24
N THR A 90 -92.76 39.15 -54.23
CA THR A 90 -92.24 38.11 -55.13
C THR A 90 -91.09 38.63 -55.98
N GLU A 91 -91.21 39.83 -56.56
CA GLU A 91 -90.14 40.42 -57.36
C GLU A 91 -88.93 40.81 -56.51
N ALA A 92 -89.13 41.34 -55.30
CA ALA A 92 -88.05 41.59 -54.36
C ALA A 92 -87.29 40.30 -53.99
N ALA A 93 -88.00 39.18 -53.79
CA ALA A 93 -87.37 37.88 -53.55
C ALA A 93 -86.54 37.41 -54.77
N ARG A 94 -87.09 37.53 -55.99
CA ARG A 94 -86.38 37.20 -57.23
C ARG A 94 -85.09 38.02 -57.42
N LEU A 95 -85.14 39.32 -57.10
CA LEU A 95 -83.98 40.21 -57.21
C LEU A 95 -82.91 39.92 -56.15
N VAL A 96 -83.30 39.53 -54.93
CA VAL A 96 -82.37 39.07 -53.88
C VAL A 96 -81.74 37.73 -54.27
N GLU A 97 -82.52 36.76 -54.76
CA GLU A 97 -82.03 35.43 -55.14
C GLU A 97 -80.92 35.49 -56.21
N ILE A 98 -81.05 36.39 -57.19
CA ILE A 98 -80.03 36.65 -58.22
C ILE A 98 -78.70 37.09 -57.61
N ILE A 99 -78.73 37.93 -56.57
CA ILE A 99 -77.53 38.49 -55.95
C ILE A 99 -76.94 37.49 -54.94
N SER A 100 -77.75 36.90 -54.07
CA SER A 100 -77.25 36.03 -53.00
C SER A 100 -76.67 34.69 -53.48
N ALA A 101 -77.05 34.22 -54.67
CA ALA A 101 -76.35 33.11 -55.33
C ALA A 101 -74.90 33.47 -55.68
N GLU A 102 -74.66 34.69 -56.17
CA GLU A 102 -73.32 35.20 -56.52
C GLU A 102 -72.52 35.61 -55.29
N GLU A 103 -73.15 36.24 -54.27
CA GLU A 103 -72.51 36.51 -52.97
C GLU A 103 -71.98 35.22 -52.34
N THR A 104 -72.79 34.15 -52.32
CA THR A 104 -72.38 32.83 -51.82
C THR A 104 -71.21 32.26 -52.63
N ARG A 105 -71.25 32.37 -53.97
CA ARG A 105 -70.17 31.89 -54.85
C ARG A 105 -68.85 32.64 -54.61
N LEU A 106 -68.92 33.97 -54.46
CA LEU A 106 -67.76 34.83 -54.22
C LEU A 106 -67.18 34.61 -52.82
N GLN A 107 -68.04 34.43 -51.81
CA GLN A 107 -67.59 34.07 -50.46
C GLN A 107 -66.83 32.74 -50.47
N LEU A 108 -67.41 31.67 -51.05
CA LEU A 108 -66.76 30.35 -51.10
C LEU A 108 -65.42 30.37 -51.86
N LEU A 109 -65.28 31.23 -52.88
CA LEU A 109 -64.02 31.42 -53.60
C LEU A 109 -62.96 32.16 -52.77
N ARG A 110 -63.35 33.19 -52.02
CA ARG A 110 -62.44 33.89 -51.08
C ARG A 110 -62.00 32.93 -49.97
N ASP A 111 -62.96 32.35 -49.26
CA ASP A 111 -62.70 31.51 -48.08
C ASP A 111 -61.87 30.26 -48.47
N GLY A 112 -62.06 29.73 -49.68
CA GLY A 112 -61.25 28.66 -50.24
C GLY A 112 -59.83 29.08 -50.67
N PHE A 113 -59.63 30.31 -51.15
CA PHE A 113 -58.31 30.85 -51.45
C PHE A 113 -57.51 31.12 -50.17
N ASP A 114 -58.13 31.78 -49.19
CA ASP A 114 -57.51 32.12 -47.92
C ASP A 114 -57.05 30.85 -47.18
N ALA A 115 -57.88 29.80 -47.15
CA ALA A 115 -57.52 28.50 -46.56
C ALA A 115 -56.34 27.79 -47.26
N ILE A 116 -56.20 27.94 -48.59
CA ILE A 116 -55.04 27.41 -49.33
C ILE A 116 -53.78 28.21 -48.99
N GLU A 117 -53.88 29.53 -48.89
CA GLU A 117 -52.78 30.41 -48.54
C GLU A 117 -52.32 30.27 -47.08
N GLU A 118 -53.24 30.05 -46.13
CA GLU A 118 -52.90 29.70 -44.75
C GLU A 118 -52.20 28.34 -44.69
N LYS A 119 -52.72 27.33 -45.38
CA LYS A 119 -52.07 26.02 -45.44
C LYS A 119 -50.67 26.10 -46.05
N ARG A 120 -50.49 26.83 -47.17
CA ARG A 120 -49.18 27.00 -47.80
C ARG A 120 -48.16 27.62 -46.83
N LYS A 121 -48.56 28.66 -46.09
CA LYS A 121 -47.69 29.31 -45.08
C LYS A 121 -47.38 28.37 -43.90
N ALA A 122 -48.33 27.54 -43.49
CA ALA A 122 -48.10 26.54 -42.44
C ALA A 122 -47.16 25.41 -42.90
N ASP A 123 -47.35 24.90 -44.12
CA ASP A 123 -46.48 23.89 -44.74
C ASP A 123 -45.04 24.45 -44.96
N GLU A 124 -44.91 25.71 -45.41
CA GLU A 124 -43.62 26.40 -45.56
C GLU A 124 -42.93 26.63 -44.21
N LEU A 125 -43.66 27.07 -43.18
CA LEU A 125 -43.12 27.23 -41.83
C LEU A 125 -42.69 25.89 -41.22
N ALA A 126 -43.46 24.82 -41.43
CA ALA A 126 -43.10 23.48 -40.96
C ALA A 126 -41.81 22.98 -41.62
N ALA A 127 -41.70 23.12 -42.95
CA ALA A 127 -40.48 22.75 -43.68
C ALA A 127 -39.24 23.54 -43.22
N GLU A 128 -39.41 24.82 -42.87
CA GLU A 128 -38.32 25.65 -42.32
C GLU A 128 -37.93 25.23 -40.89
N MET A 129 -38.90 24.90 -40.05
CA MET A 129 -38.63 24.36 -38.71
C MET A 129 -37.92 23.00 -38.77
N ASP A 130 -38.33 22.12 -39.69
CA ASP A 130 -37.67 20.83 -39.93
C ASP A 130 -36.25 21.01 -40.46
N ARG A 131 -36.01 21.99 -41.36
CA ARG A 131 -34.65 22.35 -41.83
C ARG A 131 -33.76 22.79 -40.67
N ILE A 132 -34.23 23.71 -39.85
CA ILE A 132 -33.50 24.25 -38.69
C ILE A 132 -33.25 23.14 -37.65
N ALA A 133 -34.21 22.26 -37.41
CA ALA A 133 -34.08 21.12 -36.51
C ALA A 133 -33.05 20.11 -37.04
N ALA A 134 -33.03 19.83 -38.35
CA ALA A 134 -32.03 18.95 -38.98
C ALA A 134 -30.60 19.51 -38.85
N ILE A 135 -30.40 20.81 -39.12
CA ILE A 135 -29.10 21.48 -38.94
C ILE A 135 -28.68 21.46 -37.45
N ALA A 136 -29.60 21.77 -36.53
CA ALA A 136 -29.32 21.74 -35.10
C ALA A 136 -28.94 20.33 -34.59
N SER A 137 -29.62 19.29 -35.10
CA SER A 137 -29.30 17.88 -34.83
C SER A 137 -27.93 17.50 -35.40
N ALA A 138 -27.61 17.91 -36.63
CA ALA A 138 -26.31 17.67 -37.26
C ALA A 138 -25.15 18.36 -36.51
N LEU A 139 -25.39 19.49 -35.85
CA LEU A 139 -24.43 20.16 -34.96
C LEU A 139 -24.31 19.44 -33.60
N GLN A 140 -25.43 18.98 -33.05
CA GLN A 140 -25.45 18.24 -31.79
C GLN A 140 -24.68 16.91 -31.91
N GLY A 141 -24.81 16.21 -33.03
CA GLY A 141 -24.04 15.01 -33.37
C GLY A 141 -22.53 15.24 -33.62
N ILE A 142 -22.06 16.49 -33.63
CA ILE A 142 -20.63 16.81 -33.47
C ILE A 142 -20.28 16.83 -31.98
N ARG A 143 -21.01 17.60 -31.16
CA ARG A 143 -20.75 17.74 -29.71
C ARG A 143 -20.68 16.39 -29.00
N GLU A 144 -21.66 15.55 -29.26
CA GLU A 144 -21.81 14.25 -28.60
C GLU A 144 -20.61 13.33 -28.84
N ARG A 145 -19.86 13.49 -29.95
CA ARG A 145 -18.65 12.68 -30.21
C ARG A 145 -17.50 12.97 -29.23
N GLY A 146 -17.47 14.14 -28.59
CA GLY A 146 -16.53 14.48 -27.53
C GLY A 146 -17.09 14.38 -26.10
N THR A 147 -18.41 14.21 -25.94
CA THR A 147 -19.09 14.18 -24.62
C THR A 147 -19.90 12.92 -24.34
N ASP A 148 -19.94 11.95 -25.26
CA ASP A 148 -20.59 10.65 -25.10
C ASP A 148 -20.17 9.98 -23.78
N ALA A 149 -21.12 9.51 -22.98
CA ALA A 149 -20.80 8.81 -21.73
C ALA A 149 -19.94 7.55 -21.97
N ALA A 150 -20.06 6.92 -23.14
CA ALA A 150 -19.20 5.81 -23.54
C ALA A 150 -17.74 6.22 -23.85
N PHE A 151 -17.36 7.49 -23.68
CA PHE A 151 -15.94 7.88 -23.68
C PHE A 151 -15.22 7.47 -22.40
N ILE A 152 -15.90 7.34 -21.26
CA ILE A 152 -15.26 7.22 -19.92
C ILE A 152 -14.34 5.99 -19.81
N ASP A 153 -14.74 4.85 -20.37
CA ASP A 153 -14.01 3.57 -20.25
C ASP A 153 -13.19 3.18 -21.51
N LYS A 154 -13.03 4.07 -22.50
CA LYS A 154 -12.24 3.81 -23.71
C LYS A 154 -10.73 3.85 -23.45
N THR A 155 -9.99 2.91 -24.04
CA THR A 155 -8.52 2.96 -24.16
C THR A 155 -8.06 4.10 -25.07
N ALA A 156 -6.77 4.45 -25.03
CA ALA A 156 -6.17 5.42 -25.94
C ALA A 156 -6.43 5.07 -27.41
N ALA A 157 -6.31 3.80 -27.79
CA ALA A 157 -6.62 3.33 -29.15
C ALA A 157 -8.09 3.54 -29.55
N ALA A 158 -9.04 3.31 -28.64
CA ALA A 158 -10.46 3.54 -28.89
C ALA A 158 -10.82 5.05 -28.90
N THR A 159 -10.07 5.88 -28.17
CA THR A 159 -10.14 7.34 -28.27
C THR A 159 -9.58 7.82 -29.62
N GLN A 160 -8.41 7.34 -30.07
CA GLN A 160 -7.87 7.67 -31.39
C GLN A 160 -8.84 7.29 -32.51
N ALA A 161 -9.37 6.07 -32.52
CA ALA A 161 -10.37 5.66 -33.50
C ALA A 161 -11.64 6.53 -33.47
N SER A 162 -11.99 7.13 -32.32
CA SER A 162 -13.10 8.09 -32.22
C SER A 162 -12.72 9.46 -32.81
N ILE A 163 -11.47 9.90 -32.66
CA ILE A 163 -10.90 11.10 -33.30
C ILE A 163 -10.88 10.93 -34.82
N ASP A 164 -10.34 9.83 -35.33
CA ASP A 164 -10.25 9.54 -36.77
C ASP A 164 -11.63 9.62 -37.46
N ASN A 165 -12.67 9.12 -36.79
CA ASN A 165 -14.05 9.20 -37.25
C ASN A 165 -14.63 10.62 -37.27
N LEU A 166 -14.20 11.50 -36.35
CA LEU A 166 -14.58 12.91 -36.37
C LEU A 166 -13.75 13.70 -37.39
N GLU A 167 -12.47 13.41 -37.57
CA GLU A 167 -11.63 14.00 -38.62
C GLU A 167 -12.17 13.67 -40.02
N ALA A 168 -12.56 12.42 -40.27
CA ALA A 168 -13.18 11.98 -41.52
C ALA A 168 -14.58 12.57 -41.78
N MET A 169 -15.28 13.06 -40.74
CA MET A 169 -16.62 13.65 -40.88
C MET A 169 -16.56 14.94 -41.71
N GLN A 170 -17.18 14.93 -42.89
CA GLN A 170 -17.21 16.08 -43.78
C GLN A 170 -18.22 17.13 -43.27
N ILE A 171 -17.73 18.36 -43.10
CA ILE A 171 -18.55 19.53 -42.77
C ILE A 171 -18.80 20.29 -44.07
N THR A 172 -20.04 20.25 -44.57
CA THR A 172 -20.41 20.75 -45.91
C THR A 172 -21.58 21.71 -45.86
N ASP A 173 -21.58 22.67 -46.79
CA ASP A 173 -22.63 23.69 -46.96
C ASP A 173 -24.02 23.05 -47.13
N THR A 174 -24.11 21.94 -47.86
CA THR A 174 -25.35 21.19 -48.08
C THR A 174 -26.02 20.71 -46.79
N ILE A 175 -25.23 20.39 -45.75
CA ILE A 175 -25.73 19.87 -44.47
C ILE A 175 -25.92 21.00 -43.46
N TYR A 176 -24.99 21.95 -43.39
CA TYR A 176 -24.92 22.94 -42.31
C TYR A 176 -25.36 24.36 -42.70
N GLN A 177 -25.41 24.67 -44.01
CA GLN A 177 -26.01 25.87 -44.59
C GLN A 177 -25.52 27.15 -43.89
N GLU A 178 -26.41 28.01 -43.40
CA GLU A 178 -26.05 29.26 -42.70
C GLU A 178 -25.24 29.05 -41.41
N ARG A 179 -25.17 27.83 -40.88
CA ARG A 179 -24.38 27.44 -39.69
C ARG A 179 -23.11 26.67 -40.05
N LEU A 180 -22.66 26.69 -41.30
CA LEU A 180 -21.43 26.04 -41.76
C LEU A 180 -20.19 26.47 -40.96
N ALA A 181 -20.06 27.76 -40.64
CA ALA A 181 -18.94 28.27 -39.84
C ALA A 181 -18.95 27.70 -38.41
N GLU A 182 -20.11 27.70 -37.74
CA GLU A 182 -20.29 27.08 -36.42
C GLU A 182 -19.93 25.59 -36.46
N ALA A 183 -20.32 24.86 -37.51
CA ALA A 183 -20.00 23.44 -37.65
C ALA A 183 -18.48 23.17 -37.77
N VAL A 184 -17.73 24.05 -38.45
CA VAL A 184 -16.27 23.97 -38.56
C VAL A 184 -15.60 24.29 -37.22
N GLU A 185 -15.99 25.38 -36.57
CA GLU A 185 -15.46 25.77 -35.26
C GLU A 185 -15.76 24.72 -34.18
N LEU A 186 -16.98 24.19 -34.18
CA LEU A 186 -17.43 23.16 -33.24
C LEU A 186 -16.66 21.85 -33.44
N LYS A 187 -16.46 21.40 -34.69
CA LYS A 187 -15.62 20.23 -34.99
C LYS A 187 -14.19 20.43 -34.48
N ALA A 188 -13.60 21.61 -34.70
CA ALA A 188 -12.24 21.91 -34.23
C ALA A 188 -12.14 21.90 -32.69
N ALA A 189 -13.11 22.50 -31.99
CA ALA A 189 -13.17 22.50 -30.53
C ALA A 189 -13.36 21.08 -29.96
N THR A 190 -14.25 20.27 -30.55
CA THR A 190 -14.46 18.87 -30.13
C THR A 190 -13.22 18.01 -30.39
N LEU A 191 -12.52 18.17 -31.52
CA LEU A 191 -11.26 17.49 -31.80
C LEU A 191 -10.17 17.84 -30.77
N ALA A 192 -10.01 19.13 -30.43
CA ALA A 192 -9.05 19.56 -29.41
C ALA A 192 -9.32 18.89 -28.05
N GLN A 193 -10.57 18.89 -27.58
CA GLN A 193 -10.98 18.22 -26.34
C GLN A 193 -10.68 16.71 -26.38
N MET A 194 -10.91 16.04 -27.51
CA MET A 194 -10.63 14.61 -27.66
C MET A 194 -9.12 14.30 -27.67
N LEU A 195 -8.31 15.18 -28.25
CA LEU A 195 -6.84 15.09 -28.26
C LEU A 195 -6.23 15.28 -26.85
N ASP A 196 -6.76 16.20 -26.05
CA ASP A 196 -6.36 16.36 -24.65
C ASP A 196 -6.66 15.08 -23.84
N ILE A 197 -7.85 14.48 -24.04
CA ILE A 197 -8.23 13.20 -23.42
C ILE A 197 -7.32 12.06 -23.89
N LEU A 198 -6.94 12.03 -25.17
CA LEU A 198 -5.99 11.04 -25.71
C LEU A 198 -4.62 11.15 -25.03
N ALA A 199 -4.08 12.37 -24.88
CA ALA A 199 -2.77 12.58 -24.27
C ALA A 199 -2.73 12.08 -22.81
N VAL A 200 -3.79 12.35 -22.04
CA VAL A 200 -3.95 11.82 -20.67
C VAL A 200 -3.99 10.29 -20.66
N ARG A 201 -4.64 9.66 -21.64
CA ARG A 201 -4.76 8.19 -21.73
C ARG A 201 -3.47 7.49 -22.15
N VAL A 202 -2.77 8.04 -23.14
CA VAL A 202 -1.44 7.53 -23.54
C VAL A 202 -0.47 7.61 -22.35
N ALA A 203 -0.51 8.69 -21.57
CA ALA A 203 0.29 8.82 -20.35
C ALA A 203 -0.10 7.78 -19.26
N ALA A 204 -1.40 7.54 -19.05
CA ALA A 204 -1.90 6.58 -18.08
C ALA A 204 -1.57 5.12 -18.46
N GLU A 205 -1.77 4.73 -19.72
CA GLU A 205 -1.43 3.40 -20.23
C GLU A 205 0.08 3.15 -20.20
N ALA A 206 0.89 4.16 -20.52
CA ALA A 206 2.35 4.08 -20.40
C ALA A 206 2.82 3.95 -18.94
N ALA A 207 2.19 4.66 -18.00
CA ALA A 207 2.51 4.58 -16.57
C ALA A 207 2.16 3.19 -15.99
N GLU A 208 1.03 2.60 -16.37
CA GLU A 208 0.67 1.24 -15.96
C GLU A 208 1.58 0.18 -16.59
N ALA A 209 1.95 0.33 -17.87
CA ALA A 209 2.92 -0.54 -18.53
C ALA A 209 4.30 -0.49 -17.84
N GLN A 210 4.76 0.71 -17.44
CA GLN A 210 5.99 0.86 -16.64
C GLN A 210 5.86 0.20 -15.28
N ARG A 211 4.74 0.40 -14.55
CA ARG A 211 4.49 -0.23 -13.25
C ARG A 211 4.55 -1.75 -13.32
N LEU A 212 3.99 -2.36 -14.37
CA LEU A 212 4.05 -3.80 -14.60
C LEU A 212 5.47 -4.28 -14.95
N ALA A 213 6.25 -3.49 -15.71
CA ALA A 213 7.65 -3.78 -15.99
C ALA A 213 8.53 -3.68 -14.73
N ASP A 214 8.30 -2.69 -13.87
CA ASP A 214 9.02 -2.51 -12.61
C ASP A 214 8.76 -3.66 -11.63
N ILE A 215 7.50 -4.15 -11.56
CA ILE A 215 7.14 -5.33 -10.77
C ILE A 215 7.88 -6.58 -11.30
N ALA A 216 7.84 -6.82 -12.62
CA ALA A 216 8.53 -7.96 -13.22
C ALA A 216 10.06 -7.91 -13.04
N ALA A 217 10.65 -6.71 -13.08
CA ALA A 217 12.06 -6.50 -12.80
C ALA A 217 12.41 -6.75 -11.31
N ALA A 218 11.55 -6.30 -10.39
CA ALA A 218 11.71 -6.54 -8.96
C ALA A 218 11.59 -8.03 -8.61
N ASP A 219 10.66 -8.76 -9.21
CA ASP A 219 10.50 -10.21 -9.01
C ASP A 219 11.67 -11.00 -9.58
N LYS A 220 12.20 -10.60 -10.75
CA LYS A 220 13.44 -11.17 -11.29
C LYS A 220 14.64 -10.92 -10.36
N LEU A 221 14.78 -9.71 -9.82
CA LEU A 221 15.84 -9.38 -8.87
C LEU A 221 15.73 -10.18 -7.57
N ARG A 222 14.51 -10.38 -7.03
CA ARG A 222 14.25 -11.25 -5.88
C ARG A 222 14.68 -12.70 -6.15
N ALA A 223 14.38 -13.22 -7.35
CA ALA A 223 14.78 -14.57 -7.73
C ALA A 223 16.31 -14.71 -7.87
N GLU A 224 16.99 -13.74 -8.48
CA GLU A 224 18.46 -13.71 -8.61
C GLU A 224 19.14 -13.58 -7.23
N GLN A 225 18.60 -12.75 -6.34
CA GLN A 225 19.05 -12.65 -4.95
C GLN A 225 18.82 -13.95 -4.17
N ALA A 226 17.69 -14.63 -4.37
CA ALA A 226 17.43 -15.92 -3.73
C ALA A 226 18.39 -17.01 -4.21
N GLU A 227 18.73 -17.06 -5.50
CA GLU A 227 19.72 -18.01 -6.02
C GLU A 227 21.13 -17.72 -5.48
N GLU A 228 21.57 -16.47 -5.50
CA GLU A 228 22.91 -16.12 -4.98
C GLU A 228 23.01 -16.31 -3.46
N ASN A 229 21.96 -15.99 -2.70
CA ASN A 229 21.89 -16.31 -1.27
C ASN A 229 21.95 -17.83 -1.02
N ALA A 230 21.30 -18.65 -1.85
CA ALA A 230 21.39 -20.11 -1.76
C ALA A 230 22.79 -20.64 -2.12
N ARG A 231 23.46 -20.06 -3.13
CA ARG A 231 24.85 -20.37 -3.49
C ARG A 231 25.82 -20.00 -2.38
N VAL A 232 25.69 -18.81 -1.79
CA VAL A 232 26.50 -18.34 -0.65
C VAL A 232 26.26 -19.23 0.57
N ALA A 233 25.00 -19.57 0.88
CA ALA A 233 24.69 -20.50 1.97
C ALA A 233 25.32 -21.88 1.75
N ALA A 234 25.19 -22.46 0.56
CA ALA A 234 25.80 -23.74 0.22
C ALA A 234 27.35 -23.70 0.24
N LYS A 235 27.96 -22.58 -0.16
CA LYS A 235 29.41 -22.35 -0.04
C LYS A 235 29.84 -22.27 1.43
N ASN A 236 29.10 -21.52 2.25
CA ASN A 236 29.40 -21.36 3.67
C ASN A 236 29.22 -22.70 4.43
N GLN A 237 28.22 -23.51 4.08
CA GLN A 237 28.06 -24.88 4.59
C GLN A 237 29.23 -25.79 4.23
N ARG A 238 29.77 -25.70 3.00
CA ARG A 238 30.99 -26.43 2.61
C ARG A 238 32.21 -25.98 3.42
N ILE A 239 32.41 -24.67 3.56
CA ILE A 239 33.51 -24.11 4.35
C ILE A 239 33.39 -24.52 5.83
N ALA A 240 32.17 -24.53 6.39
CA ALA A 240 31.93 -25.03 7.74
C ALA A 240 32.31 -26.52 7.87
N ALA A 241 31.82 -27.38 6.98
CA ALA A 241 32.15 -28.81 6.99
C ALA A 241 33.63 -29.11 6.72
N GLU A 242 34.30 -28.31 5.89
CA GLU A 242 35.75 -28.38 5.65
C GLU A 242 36.54 -27.94 6.90
N ASN A 243 36.10 -26.89 7.59
CA ASN A 243 36.69 -26.44 8.85
C ASN A 243 36.46 -27.43 10.00
N GLU A 244 35.27 -28.02 10.13
CA GLU A 244 34.96 -29.09 11.09
C GLU A 244 35.84 -30.32 10.82
N ALA A 245 35.94 -30.76 9.55
CA ALA A 245 36.81 -31.87 9.17
C ALA A 245 38.31 -31.57 9.35
N ALA A 246 38.73 -30.30 9.28
CA ALA A 246 40.09 -29.88 9.58
C ALA A 246 40.35 -29.83 11.10
N ALA A 247 39.40 -29.32 11.88
CA ALA A 247 39.46 -29.29 13.34
C ALA A 247 39.47 -30.70 13.94
N GLN A 248 38.64 -31.62 13.42
CA GLN A 248 38.67 -33.03 13.81
C GLN A 248 40.03 -33.66 13.52
N LYS A 249 40.59 -33.46 12.31
CA LYS A 249 41.94 -33.96 11.98
C LYS A 249 43.04 -33.38 12.87
N LEU A 250 42.91 -32.13 13.29
CA LEU A 250 43.85 -31.49 14.22
C LEU A 250 43.72 -32.10 15.63
N ALA A 251 42.50 -32.33 16.11
CA ALA A 251 42.24 -33.02 17.38
C ALA A 251 42.73 -34.48 17.36
N ASP A 252 42.51 -35.22 16.27
CA ASP A 252 43.02 -36.57 16.06
C ASP A 252 44.56 -36.60 16.07
N GLN A 253 45.21 -35.60 15.43
CA GLN A 253 46.67 -35.44 15.45
C GLN A 253 47.20 -35.08 16.84
N GLN A 254 46.52 -34.19 17.58
CA GLN A 254 46.89 -33.85 18.96
C GLN A 254 46.76 -35.06 19.88
N ALA A 255 45.65 -35.81 19.79
CA ALA A 255 45.46 -37.05 20.55
C ALA A 255 46.53 -38.13 20.21
N ALA A 256 46.94 -38.23 18.95
CA ALA A 256 48.02 -39.12 18.53
C ALA A 256 49.41 -38.67 19.06
N LEU A 257 49.68 -37.35 19.08
CA LEU A 257 50.90 -36.78 19.65
C LEU A 257 50.95 -36.95 21.18
N ASP A 258 49.84 -36.73 21.88
CA ASP A 258 49.73 -36.97 23.33
C ASP A 258 49.88 -38.44 23.68
N LEU A 259 49.33 -39.36 22.88
CA LEU A 259 49.53 -40.80 23.05
C LEU A 259 51.01 -41.17 22.84
N ALA A 260 51.66 -40.63 21.82
CA ALA A 260 53.09 -40.83 21.58
C ALA A 260 53.96 -40.23 22.71
N ALA A 261 53.59 -39.07 23.25
CA ALA A 261 54.26 -38.43 24.38
C ALA A 261 54.10 -39.25 25.67
N ARG A 262 52.93 -39.85 25.93
CA ARG A 262 52.72 -40.81 27.03
C ARG A 262 53.59 -42.05 26.86
N GLN A 263 53.61 -42.65 25.66
CA GLN A 263 54.47 -43.80 25.36
C GLN A 263 55.97 -43.47 25.53
N GLN A 264 56.42 -42.27 25.14
CA GLN A 264 57.79 -41.84 25.39
C GLN A 264 58.09 -41.63 26.88
N ARG A 265 57.14 -41.10 27.67
CA ARG A 265 57.30 -40.99 29.14
C ARG A 265 57.36 -42.37 29.81
N GLU A 266 56.51 -43.30 29.41
CA GLU A 266 56.54 -44.69 29.89
C GLU A 266 57.86 -45.40 29.54
N GLN A 267 58.36 -45.22 28.31
CA GLN A 267 59.66 -45.74 27.89
C GLN A 267 60.83 -45.08 28.63
N ALA A 268 60.76 -43.77 28.89
CA ALA A 268 61.76 -43.04 29.67
C ALA A 268 61.76 -43.48 31.16
N GLU A 269 60.60 -43.69 31.77
CA GLU A 269 60.50 -44.27 33.12
C GLU A 269 61.04 -45.71 33.17
N ALA A 270 60.72 -46.54 32.16
CA ALA A 270 61.23 -47.89 32.08
C ALA A 270 62.77 -47.92 31.92
N ALA A 271 63.32 -47.01 31.11
CA ALA A 271 64.76 -46.83 30.96
C ALA A 271 65.42 -46.31 32.25
N ALA A 272 64.81 -45.34 32.93
CA ALA A 272 65.30 -44.81 34.20
C ALA A 272 65.32 -45.88 35.30
N LYS A 273 64.25 -46.67 35.43
CA LYS A 273 64.18 -47.81 36.37
C LYS A 273 65.19 -48.92 36.02
N ALA A 274 65.42 -49.18 34.73
CA ALA A 274 66.46 -50.11 34.29
C ALA A 274 67.89 -49.60 34.60
N GLU A 275 68.13 -48.29 34.49
CA GLU A 275 69.42 -47.70 34.89
C GLU A 275 69.58 -47.65 36.42
N GLU A 276 68.52 -47.37 37.17
CA GLU A 276 68.50 -47.43 38.63
C GLU A 276 68.86 -48.83 39.15
N VAL A 277 68.25 -49.89 38.59
CA VAL A 277 68.63 -51.28 38.89
C VAL A 277 70.10 -51.54 38.55
N ARG A 278 70.62 -50.98 37.45
CA ARG A 278 72.04 -51.09 37.08
C ARG A 278 72.96 -50.38 38.07
N ARG A 279 72.61 -49.17 38.52
CA ARG A 279 73.35 -48.40 39.53
C ARG A 279 73.32 -49.09 40.89
N ALA A 280 72.19 -49.69 41.27
CA ALA A 280 72.04 -50.48 42.49
C ALA A 280 72.93 -51.74 42.45
N GLU A 281 73.02 -52.44 41.32
CA GLU A 281 73.90 -53.62 41.17
C GLU A 281 75.39 -53.25 41.21
N VAL A 282 75.79 -52.12 40.58
CA VAL A 282 77.17 -51.59 40.70
C VAL A 282 77.49 -51.23 42.16
N ALA A 283 76.59 -50.52 42.85
CA ALA A 283 76.76 -50.18 44.26
C ALA A 283 76.84 -51.45 45.15
N ARG A 284 76.08 -52.51 44.82
CA ARG A 284 76.14 -53.80 45.52
C ARG A 284 77.51 -54.47 45.37
N LEU A 285 78.11 -54.41 44.18
CA LEU A 285 79.45 -54.93 43.91
C LEU A 285 80.54 -54.12 44.65
N GLU A 286 80.46 -52.79 44.64
CA GLU A 286 81.37 -51.94 45.44
C GLU A 286 81.26 -52.22 46.95
N GLN A 287 80.05 -52.47 47.46
CA GLN A 287 79.84 -52.80 48.88
C GLN A 287 80.50 -54.15 49.25
N VAL A 288 80.51 -55.13 48.33
CA VAL A 288 81.21 -56.41 48.51
C VAL A 288 82.74 -56.22 48.52
N GLU A 289 83.29 -55.40 47.62
CA GLU A 289 84.72 -55.04 47.60
C GLU A 289 85.15 -54.36 48.91
N ARG A 290 84.38 -53.37 49.39
CA ARG A 290 84.65 -52.65 50.65
C ARG A 290 84.62 -53.59 51.86
N ASN A 291 83.67 -54.52 51.91
CA ASN A 291 83.60 -55.54 52.97
C ASN A 291 84.80 -56.49 52.95
N ARG A 292 85.30 -56.84 51.75
CA ARG A 292 86.50 -57.68 51.58
C ARG A 292 87.77 -56.96 52.04
N ALA A 293 87.94 -55.70 51.68
CA ALA A 293 89.05 -54.86 52.13
C ALA A 293 89.03 -54.66 53.66
N ALA A 294 87.85 -54.50 54.27
CA ALA A 294 87.72 -54.42 55.73
C ALA A 294 88.14 -55.72 56.44
N ALA A 295 87.79 -56.88 55.90
CA ALA A 295 88.21 -58.17 56.44
C ALA A 295 89.74 -58.37 56.36
N GLU A 296 90.37 -57.97 55.26
CA GLU A 296 91.84 -58.04 55.12
C GLU A 296 92.58 -57.01 56.00
N ALA A 297 91.94 -55.90 56.36
CA ALA A 297 92.47 -54.96 57.35
C ALA A 297 92.39 -55.54 58.77
N GLN A 298 91.26 -56.13 59.16
CA GLN A 298 91.09 -56.74 60.49
C GLN A 298 92.06 -57.91 60.71
N ALA A 299 92.23 -58.78 59.70
CA ALA A 299 93.17 -59.90 59.78
C ALA A 299 94.64 -59.46 60.01
N LYS A 300 95.02 -58.24 59.58
CA LYS A 300 96.35 -57.67 59.87
C LYS A 300 96.46 -57.13 61.29
N ILE A 301 95.39 -56.52 61.81
CA ILE A 301 95.32 -56.03 63.20
C ILE A 301 95.41 -57.20 64.19
N ASP A 302 94.65 -58.28 63.95
CA ASP A 302 94.64 -59.46 64.81
C ASP A 302 96.01 -60.18 64.80
N ALA A 303 96.70 -60.20 63.66
CA ALA A 303 98.05 -60.74 63.53
C ALA A 303 99.13 -59.91 64.25
N GLU A 304 98.99 -58.58 64.31
CA GLU A 304 99.87 -57.71 65.11
C GLU A 304 99.61 -57.88 66.61
N LEU A 305 98.34 -57.95 67.03
CA LEU A 305 97.97 -58.20 68.44
C LEU A 305 98.51 -59.55 68.94
N ALA A 306 98.50 -60.59 68.10
CA ALA A 306 99.09 -61.89 68.42
C ALA A 306 100.61 -61.81 68.67
N LYS A 307 101.36 -61.03 67.86
CA LYS A 307 102.80 -60.79 68.10
C LYS A 307 103.04 -60.02 69.40
N LEU A 308 102.21 -59.00 69.67
CA LEU A 308 102.32 -58.16 70.87
C LEU A 308 102.06 -58.97 72.16
N ALA A 309 101.17 -59.96 72.11
CA ALA A 309 100.94 -60.89 73.22
C ALA A 309 102.17 -61.76 73.52
N VAL A 310 102.79 -62.36 72.50
CA VAL A 310 104.01 -63.17 72.66
C VAL A 310 105.17 -62.33 73.20
N ALA A 311 105.34 -61.09 72.71
CA ALA A 311 106.36 -60.17 73.20
C ALA A 311 106.16 -59.78 74.67
N ARG A 312 104.90 -59.58 75.11
CA ARG A 312 104.59 -59.29 76.53
C ARG A 312 104.88 -60.47 77.45
N GLN A 313 104.66 -61.70 77.01
CA GLN A 313 104.88 -62.87 77.85
C GLN A 313 106.37 -63.13 78.08
N ALA A 314 107.21 -62.99 77.04
CA ALA A 314 108.67 -63.07 77.17
C ALA A 314 109.24 -62.03 78.16
N LEU A 315 108.70 -60.80 78.16
CA LEU A 315 109.13 -59.74 79.08
C LEU A 315 108.76 -60.04 80.55
N ALA A 316 107.65 -60.76 80.79
CA ALA A 316 107.23 -61.15 82.14
C ALA A 316 108.13 -62.27 82.71
N ASP A 317 108.49 -63.25 81.89
CA ASP A 317 109.40 -64.34 82.28
C ASP A 317 110.82 -63.81 82.58
N GLU A 318 111.29 -62.81 81.82
CA GLU A 318 112.58 -62.14 82.06
C GLU A 318 112.58 -61.32 83.37
N GLN A 319 111.48 -60.63 83.70
CA GLN A 319 111.35 -59.88 84.95
C GLN A 319 111.34 -60.80 86.19
N ALA A 320 110.67 -61.95 86.12
CA ALA A 320 110.69 -62.95 87.20
C ALA A 320 112.13 -63.47 87.47
N ALA A 321 112.89 -63.74 86.41
CA ALA A 321 114.29 -64.16 86.53
C ALA A 321 115.23 -63.07 87.07
N ALA A 322 114.86 -61.79 86.92
CA ALA A 322 115.65 -60.65 87.41
C ALA A 322 115.45 -60.38 88.92
N GLU A 323 114.26 -60.60 89.47
CA GLU A 323 114.02 -60.44 90.92
C GLU A 323 114.66 -61.55 91.73
N GLN A 324 114.61 -62.80 91.26
CA GLN A 324 115.18 -63.94 91.98
C GLN A 324 116.71 -63.79 92.16
N ARG A 325 117.42 -63.24 91.15
CA ARG A 325 118.86 -62.91 91.25
C ARG A 325 119.18 -61.79 92.25
N LYS A 326 118.23 -60.90 92.56
CA LYS A 326 118.40 -59.84 93.58
C LYS A 326 118.23 -60.37 95.00
N ALA A 327 117.40 -61.42 95.19
CA ALA A 327 117.27 -62.09 96.47
C ALA A 327 118.57 -62.81 96.88
N ASP A 328 119.19 -63.54 95.96
CA ASP A 328 120.42 -64.30 96.23
C ASP A 328 121.65 -63.40 96.51
N ALA A 329 121.74 -62.23 95.87
CA ALA A 329 122.85 -61.30 96.07
C ALA A 329 122.88 -60.69 97.49
N LEU A 330 121.71 -60.27 97.99
CA LEU A 330 121.56 -59.63 99.31
C LEU A 330 121.94 -60.55 100.48
N ALA A 331 121.82 -61.87 100.30
CA ALA A 331 122.22 -62.87 101.30
C ALA A 331 123.76 -63.00 101.44
N VAL A 332 124.52 -62.68 100.40
CA VAL A 332 126.00 -62.74 100.41
C VAL A 332 126.59 -61.44 100.98
N GLU A 333 126.03 -60.30 100.62
CA GLU A 333 126.54 -58.97 101.01
C GLU A 333 126.52 -58.74 102.53
N GLN A 334 125.43 -59.15 103.20
CA GLN A 334 125.30 -59.03 104.67
C GLN A 334 126.28 -59.93 105.45
N MET A 335 126.88 -60.94 104.82
CA MET A 335 127.86 -61.83 105.45
C MET A 335 129.30 -61.30 105.35
N ALA A 336 129.58 -60.43 104.38
CA ALA A 336 130.91 -59.86 104.14
C ALA A 336 131.22 -58.60 104.98
N ALA A 337 130.19 -57.80 105.32
CA ALA A 337 130.32 -56.52 106.02
C ALA A 337 130.86 -56.59 107.47
N ARG A 338 131.23 -57.78 107.96
CA ARG A 338 131.61 -58.04 109.37
C ARG A 338 133.12 -58.18 109.61
N VAL A 339 133.96 -57.92 108.60
CA VAL A 339 135.39 -58.31 108.62
C VAL A 339 136.40 -57.17 108.32
N VAL A 340 136.00 -56.05 107.68
CA VAL A 340 136.97 -55.05 107.13
C VAL A 340 136.73 -53.61 107.63
N ALA A 341 136.02 -53.44 108.75
CA ALA A 341 135.75 -52.12 109.35
C ALA A 341 136.87 -51.58 110.26
N ASP A 342 138.11 -52.07 110.09
CA ASP A 342 139.11 -52.14 111.17
C ASP A 342 140.54 -51.72 110.74
N HIS A 343 140.71 -50.77 109.79
CA HIS A 343 142.07 -50.28 109.47
C HIS A 343 142.31 -48.84 108.95
N VAL A 344 141.51 -48.28 108.04
CA VAL A 344 141.81 -46.97 107.39
C VAL A 344 140.49 -46.28 107.03
N GLU A 345 140.14 -45.04 107.41
CA GLU A 345 140.82 -43.98 108.20
C GLU A 345 142.18 -43.46 107.68
N ALA A 346 142.17 -42.78 106.51
CA ALA A 346 143.11 -41.69 106.19
C ALA A 346 142.75 -40.93 104.88
N LEU A 347 142.20 -39.72 105.02
CA LEU A 347 142.28 -38.55 104.11
C LEU A 347 141.77 -38.65 102.63
N ILE A 348 141.56 -37.55 101.87
CA ILE A 348 140.78 -36.29 102.06
C ILE A 348 141.01 -35.34 100.84
N ILE A 349 139.91 -34.75 100.31
CA ILE A 349 139.80 -33.44 99.59
C ILE A 349 140.04 -33.27 98.04
N ASP A 350 139.08 -32.51 97.46
CA ASP A 350 139.03 -31.55 96.31
C ASP A 350 138.90 -31.85 94.78
N GLN A 351 138.08 -30.95 94.18
CA GLN A 351 137.96 -30.39 92.80
C GLN A 351 137.69 -31.32 91.59
N GLU A 352 136.55 -31.21 90.88
CA GLU A 352 136.08 -30.20 89.87
C GLU A 352 136.61 -30.44 88.42
N PHE A 353 135.71 -30.70 87.44
CA PHE A 353 135.46 -29.89 86.20
C PHE A 353 134.48 -30.55 85.17
N ASP A 354 134.05 -29.74 84.19
CA ASP A 354 133.55 -30.01 82.80
C ASP A 354 132.14 -30.62 82.47
N ASP A 355 131.22 -29.72 82.07
CA ASP A 355 130.61 -29.55 80.72
C ASP A 355 129.54 -30.49 80.05
N HIS A 356 128.96 -29.98 78.94
CA HIS A 356 127.64 -30.30 78.34
C HIS A 356 127.68 -31.00 76.95
N ALA A 357 126.61 -31.74 76.55
CA ALA A 357 125.73 -31.49 75.36
C ALA A 357 124.81 -32.66 74.88
N ALA A 358 123.64 -32.32 74.26
CA ALA A 358 122.73 -33.14 73.38
C ALA A 358 121.99 -34.39 73.98
N ALA A 359 120.82 -34.90 73.55
CA ALA A 359 119.63 -34.55 72.69
C ALA A 359 118.44 -35.54 73.05
N GLU A 360 117.27 -35.75 72.40
CA GLU A 360 116.60 -35.30 71.15
C GLU A 360 115.02 -35.28 71.23
N ALA A 361 114.22 -36.05 70.43
CA ALA A 361 112.77 -35.82 70.18
C ALA A 361 111.82 -37.07 70.02
N VAL A 362 110.54 -36.85 69.60
CA VAL A 362 109.53 -37.71 68.84
C VAL A 362 108.03 -37.60 69.32
N ARG A 363 107.01 -38.00 68.51
CA ARG A 363 105.59 -37.52 68.51
C ARG A 363 104.53 -38.47 67.83
N VAL A 364 103.22 -38.08 67.80
CA VAL A 364 102.04 -38.55 66.95
C VAL A 364 101.30 -39.84 67.49
N VAL A 365 100.02 -40.27 67.28
CA VAL A 365 98.89 -40.11 66.28
C VAL A 365 97.44 -40.21 66.92
N GLU A 366 96.36 -40.52 66.15
CA GLU A 366 94.89 -40.52 66.47
C GLU A 366 94.13 -41.77 65.91
N VAL A 367 92.85 -42.05 66.30
CA VAL A 367 91.79 -42.81 65.54
C VAL A 367 90.34 -42.45 66.01
N ALA A 368 89.30 -42.57 65.14
CA ALA A 368 87.84 -42.48 65.45
C ALA A 368 86.96 -43.38 64.51
N PRO A 369 85.64 -43.62 64.79
CA PRO A 369 84.62 -43.68 63.70
C PRO A 369 83.15 -43.27 64.05
N ALA A 370 82.29 -42.98 63.03
CA ALA A 370 80.84 -42.65 63.16
C ALA A 370 80.02 -42.68 61.83
N PRO A 371 78.70 -43.03 61.83
CA PRO A 371 77.78 -42.75 60.70
C PRO A 371 76.29 -42.40 61.03
N ALA A 372 75.54 -41.95 59.98
CA ALA A 372 74.07 -42.06 59.75
C ALA A 372 73.05 -41.15 60.53
N ALA A 373 71.78 -40.91 60.09
CA ALA A 373 71.11 -40.85 58.76
C ALA A 373 69.60 -40.40 58.87
N VAL A 374 68.84 -40.45 57.75
CA VAL A 374 67.35 -40.64 57.56
C VAL A 374 66.42 -39.43 57.20
N THR A 375 65.98 -39.36 55.92
CA THR A 375 64.74 -38.77 55.28
C THR A 375 64.33 -37.28 55.48
N SER A 376 63.56 -36.58 54.61
CA SER A 376 63.03 -36.76 53.22
C SER A 376 62.49 -35.41 52.66
N VAL A 377 62.06 -35.34 51.37
CA VAL A 377 61.64 -34.08 50.64
C VAL A 377 60.31 -34.31 49.83
N PRO A 378 59.86 -33.51 48.82
CA PRO A 378 58.67 -32.60 48.84
C PRO A 378 57.45 -32.96 47.93
N THR A 379 56.39 -32.12 47.96
CA THR A 379 55.48 -31.65 46.84
C THR A 379 54.69 -30.40 47.32
N ASP A 380 54.21 -29.40 46.56
CA ASP A 380 54.25 -28.97 45.13
C ASP A 380 52.95 -29.15 44.26
N LEU A 381 52.73 -28.23 43.28
CA LEU A 381 51.58 -28.01 42.36
C LEU A 381 50.25 -27.49 42.99
N ALA A 382 49.27 -26.87 42.29
CA ALA A 382 48.83 -26.98 40.87
C ALA A 382 48.13 -25.72 40.25
N ASP A 383 47.68 -25.83 38.98
CA ASP A 383 47.16 -24.77 38.09
C ASP A 383 45.62 -24.73 37.86
N ALA A 384 45.16 -23.58 37.31
CA ALA A 384 44.07 -23.34 36.33
C ALA A 384 42.61 -23.85 36.51
N ALA A 385 41.63 -22.96 36.21
CA ALA A 385 40.59 -23.12 35.14
C ALA A 385 39.52 -21.99 35.14
N ASP A 386 39.02 -21.64 33.94
CA ASP A 386 37.67 -21.15 33.55
C ASP A 386 36.98 -19.95 34.26
N GLU A 387 35.88 -19.36 33.77
CA GLU A 387 35.47 -18.90 32.41
C GLU A 387 34.16 -18.08 32.57
N ILE A 388 34.16 -16.75 32.39
CA ILE A 388 32.93 -15.96 32.20
C ILE A 388 33.13 -14.85 31.14
N TYR A 389 32.15 -14.74 30.26
CA TYR A 389 31.92 -13.73 29.21
C TYR A 389 32.07 -12.25 29.68
N ASP A 390 32.47 -11.37 28.76
CA ASP A 390 32.38 -9.90 28.92
C ASP A 390 31.79 -9.25 27.65
N ASP A 391 30.86 -8.31 27.82
CA ASP A 391 29.78 -8.00 26.86
C ASP A 391 30.11 -6.81 25.92
N VAL A 392 31.36 -6.35 25.94
CA VAL A 392 31.79 -5.07 25.33
C VAL A 392 32.02 -5.15 23.81
N SER A 393 32.26 -6.35 23.26
CA SER A 393 32.61 -6.52 21.84
C SER A 393 31.44 -6.25 20.88
N TYR A 394 30.22 -6.66 21.24
CA TYR A 394 29.07 -6.61 20.31
C TYR A 394 28.64 -5.17 19.97
N LEU A 395 28.70 -4.26 20.95
CA LEU A 395 28.39 -2.84 20.75
C LEU A 395 29.43 -2.13 19.88
N ARG A 396 30.69 -2.60 19.87
CA ARG A 396 31.78 -1.99 19.08
C ARG A 396 31.59 -2.22 17.58
N ASP A 397 31.18 -3.42 17.17
CA ASP A 397 30.96 -3.73 15.75
C ASP A 397 29.69 -3.08 15.19
N LEU A 398 28.65 -2.90 16.02
CA LEU A 398 27.42 -2.22 15.61
C LEU A 398 27.62 -0.69 15.42
N ALA A 399 28.50 -0.07 16.20
CA ALA A 399 28.92 1.33 15.99
C ALA A 399 29.76 1.49 14.71
N ASN A 400 30.71 0.58 14.47
CA ASN A 400 31.60 0.60 13.30
C ASN A 400 30.83 0.58 11.97
N ASN A 401 29.72 -0.16 11.87
CA ASN A 401 28.88 -0.22 10.67
C ASN A 401 27.89 0.96 10.51
N SER A 402 27.60 1.72 11.56
CA SER A 402 26.55 2.75 11.57
C SER A 402 27.06 4.20 11.53
N LYS A 403 28.38 4.41 11.71
CA LYS A 403 29.04 5.74 11.82
C LYS A 403 28.51 6.64 12.95
N LEU A 404 27.82 6.05 13.93
CA LEU A 404 27.40 6.74 15.15
C LEU A 404 28.43 6.49 16.26
N ASP A 405 28.63 7.50 17.11
CA ASP A 405 29.46 7.35 18.30
C ASP A 405 28.76 6.45 19.34
N VAL A 406 29.55 5.67 20.08
CA VAL A 406 29.06 4.63 21.01
C VAL A 406 28.20 5.24 22.12
N LEU A 407 28.55 6.43 22.62
CA LEU A 407 27.73 7.16 23.61
C LEU A 407 26.35 7.56 23.03
N THR A 408 26.28 7.87 21.74
CA THR A 408 25.02 8.23 21.07
C THR A 408 24.10 7.02 20.95
N MET A 409 24.66 5.82 20.69
CA MET A 409 23.88 4.58 20.67
C MET A 409 23.38 4.16 22.05
N ILE A 410 24.17 4.37 23.11
CA ILE A 410 23.76 4.04 24.48
C ILE A 410 22.55 4.89 24.90
N SER A 411 22.60 6.21 24.71
CA SER A 411 21.45 7.09 25.00
C SER A 411 20.22 6.84 24.11
N ALA A 412 20.39 6.23 22.93
CA ALA A 412 19.27 5.82 22.09
C ALA A 412 18.59 4.54 22.61
N LEU A 413 19.34 3.63 23.27
CA LEU A 413 18.80 2.39 23.85
C LEU A 413 18.02 2.66 25.15
N GLU A 414 18.40 3.68 25.93
CA GLU A 414 17.66 4.13 27.13
C GLU A 414 16.26 4.71 26.82
N LEU A 415 15.97 5.04 25.55
CA LEU A 415 14.71 5.63 25.08
C LEU A 415 13.71 4.61 24.52
N ILE A 416 14.05 3.32 24.46
CA ILE A 416 13.20 2.28 23.85
C ILE A 416 12.37 1.56 24.91
N ASP A 417 11.03 1.70 24.85
CA ASP A 417 10.11 0.86 25.62
C ASP A 417 10.02 -0.53 24.97
N PHE A 418 10.83 -1.46 25.48
CA PHE A 418 10.86 -2.86 25.05
C PHE A 418 9.57 -3.64 25.35
N ALA A 419 8.69 -3.15 26.25
CA ALA A 419 7.38 -3.77 26.47
C ALA A 419 6.42 -3.41 25.33
N ALA A 420 6.42 -2.16 24.88
CA ALA A 420 5.66 -1.73 23.70
C ALA A 420 6.11 -2.47 22.43
N ALA A 421 7.43 -2.64 22.23
CA ALA A 421 7.98 -3.39 21.09
C ALA A 421 7.53 -4.86 21.07
N ARG A 422 7.49 -5.53 22.24
CA ARG A 422 6.97 -6.91 22.33
C ARG A 422 5.46 -7.01 22.11
N ALA A 423 4.69 -6.00 22.50
CA ALA A 423 3.24 -5.97 22.25
C ALA A 423 2.92 -5.86 20.74
N ALA A 424 3.70 -5.08 19.98
CA ALA A 424 3.55 -4.97 18.53
C ALA A 424 3.86 -6.29 17.81
N LEU A 425 4.96 -6.96 18.18
CA LEU A 425 5.39 -8.22 17.55
C LEU A 425 4.45 -9.41 17.81
N ALA A 426 3.55 -9.30 18.79
CA ALA A 426 2.52 -10.30 19.09
C ALA A 426 1.18 -10.06 18.36
N ALA A 427 1.08 -9.01 17.54
CA ALA A 427 -0.15 -8.58 16.88
C ALA A 427 -0.21 -8.87 15.36
N GLU A 428 0.88 -9.35 14.75
CA GLU A 428 0.87 -9.78 13.35
C GLU A 428 0.28 -11.20 13.21
N PRO A 429 -0.73 -11.42 12.34
CA PRO A 429 -1.26 -12.75 12.05
C PRO A 429 -0.31 -13.56 11.15
N ALA A 430 -0.28 -14.88 11.36
CA ALA A 430 0.53 -15.84 10.61
C ALA A 430 -0.07 -16.25 9.26
#